data_AF-A0A2B7Y565-F1
#
_entry.id   AF-A0A2B7Y565-F1
#
_cell.length_a   1.000
_cell.length_b   1.000
_cell.length_c   1.000
_cell.angle_alpha   90.00
_cell.angle_beta   90.00
_cell.angle_gamma   90.00
#
_symmetry.space_group_name_H-M   'P 1'
#
loop_
_entity.id
_entity.type
_entity.pdbx_description
1 polymer ?
#
loop_
_entity_poly.entity_id
_entity_poly.type
_entity_poly.pdbx_seq_one_letter_code
_entity_poly.pdbx_strand_id
1 'polypeptide(L)'
;MLKSLWSFGKLGLDSDSSNQNTDRDDAYIFPKVDPQVDGPDCLRDCADCTVQYPARFNTNNSRQLYGGIKPVTTHVLVATGKADWVRKAETEEGSLMQAFERGAFKDKKGRMMVSASNLSIDPLDDSNNNSNTTDNSTSTKPTTLLVLPSFTFVDGVIQADLPEFMDRFVNSPSPIPPPSPNPNHRLTTRPCERDYMVLLCSHRTRDARCGISAPLIKRELERHLRPLGLARDDDDSRAGGVGIAFVSHVGGHKFAANVLVYRRKEEQMIWLARVRPEHCEGIVRFTILQGKVVRPEERLRGGFDLQRGLMSW
;
A
#
# COMPACT_ATOMS: atom_id res chain seq x y z
N MET A 1 -70.33 -38.50 -34.18
CA MET A 1 -70.85 -38.50 -32.80
C MET A 1 -69.69 -38.82 -31.86
N LEU A 2 -69.45 -37.95 -30.87
CA LEU A 2 -68.84 -38.09 -29.52
C LEU A 2 -67.92 -39.31 -29.21
N LYS A 3 -66.84 -39.26 -28.42
CA LYS A 3 -66.16 -38.22 -27.60
C LYS A 3 -64.87 -38.84 -26.99
N SER A 4 -63.89 -37.96 -26.70
CA SER A 4 -63.09 -37.92 -25.46
C SER A 4 -61.96 -38.95 -25.19
N LEU A 5 -60.70 -38.46 -25.24
CA LEU A 5 -59.51 -39.00 -24.57
C LEU A 5 -59.16 -38.10 -23.38
N TRP A 6 -58.98 -38.68 -22.19
CA TRP A 6 -58.55 -38.00 -20.96
C TRP A 6 -57.05 -38.21 -20.72
N SER A 7 -56.42 -37.15 -20.22
CA SER A 7 -55.03 -37.08 -19.76
C SER A 7 -54.92 -37.49 -18.29
N PHE A 8 -53.84 -38.17 -17.92
CA PHE A 8 -53.37 -38.22 -16.53
C PHE A 8 -51.83 -38.16 -16.49
N GLY A 9 -51.33 -37.12 -15.82
CA GLY A 9 -49.91 -36.87 -15.57
C GLY A 9 -49.31 -37.80 -14.51
N LYS A 10 -48.01 -38.03 -14.66
CA LYS A 10 -47.20 -38.94 -13.85
C LYS A 10 -46.55 -38.16 -12.70
N LEU A 11 -46.83 -38.57 -11.45
CA LEU A 11 -46.12 -38.14 -10.25
C LEU A 11 -44.74 -38.80 -10.18
N GLY A 12 -43.70 -37.99 -9.98
CA GLY A 12 -42.36 -38.42 -9.60
C GLY A 12 -42.11 -38.05 -8.13
N LEU A 13 -41.67 -39.04 -7.35
CA LEU A 13 -41.09 -38.88 -6.02
C LEU A 13 -39.64 -38.41 -6.18
N ASP A 14 -39.26 -37.31 -5.56
CA ASP A 14 -37.86 -36.95 -5.32
C ASP A 14 -37.63 -36.80 -3.81
N SER A 15 -36.62 -37.55 -3.36
CA SER A 15 -36.12 -37.68 -1.99
C SER A 15 -35.24 -36.50 -1.59
N ASP A 16 -35.30 -36.18 -0.29
CA ASP A 16 -34.41 -35.29 0.45
C ASP A 16 -32.96 -35.25 -0.04
N SER A 17 -32.47 -34.04 -0.34
CA SER A 17 -31.06 -33.73 -0.17
C SER A 17 -30.92 -32.36 0.50
N SER A 18 -30.28 -32.41 1.66
CA SER A 18 -29.83 -31.29 2.47
C SER A 18 -29.13 -30.22 1.62
N ASN A 19 -29.67 -29.01 1.65
CA ASN A 19 -29.03 -27.79 1.13
C ASN A 19 -27.66 -27.61 1.78
N GLN A 20 -26.60 -28.05 1.10
CA GLN A 20 -25.25 -27.55 1.36
C GLN A 20 -25.21 -26.11 0.85
N ASN A 21 -25.19 -25.18 1.79
CA ASN A 21 -24.93 -23.77 1.56
C ASN A 21 -23.45 -23.64 1.13
N THR A 22 -23.19 -23.76 -0.18
CA THR A 22 -21.89 -23.42 -0.79
C THR A 22 -21.80 -21.90 -0.86
N ASP A 23 -21.53 -21.28 0.29
CA ASP A 23 -21.29 -19.86 0.39
C ASP A 23 -19.95 -19.51 -0.29
N ARG A 24 -19.88 -18.33 -0.88
CA ARG A 24 -18.82 -17.87 -1.79
C ARG A 24 -17.51 -17.52 -1.06
N ASP A 25 -16.89 -18.47 -0.37
CA ASP A 25 -15.63 -18.25 0.34
C ASP A 25 -14.41 -18.03 -0.59
N ASP A 26 -14.54 -18.31 -1.89
CA ASP A 26 -13.46 -18.17 -2.88
C ASP A 26 -13.31 -16.76 -3.53
N ALA A 27 -14.06 -15.75 -3.10
CA ALA A 27 -14.08 -14.46 -3.80
C ALA A 27 -12.83 -13.58 -3.59
N TYR A 28 -12.10 -13.73 -2.48
CA TYR A 28 -10.99 -12.85 -2.08
C TYR A 28 -9.67 -13.60 -1.91
N ILE A 29 -8.56 -13.01 -2.34
CA ILE A 29 -7.22 -13.65 -2.22
C ILE A 29 -6.65 -13.66 -0.80
N PHE A 30 -7.16 -12.78 0.07
CA PHE A 30 -6.75 -12.65 1.46
C PHE A 30 -7.79 -13.28 2.38
N PRO A 31 -7.36 -13.99 3.44
CA PRO A 31 -8.29 -14.56 4.40
C PRO A 31 -9.14 -13.47 5.07
N LYS A 32 -10.44 -13.74 5.23
CA LYS A 32 -11.35 -12.90 6.02
C LYS A 32 -11.18 -13.22 7.51
N VAL A 33 -11.46 -12.24 8.36
CA VAL A 33 -11.61 -12.51 9.80
C VAL A 33 -12.83 -13.40 10.06
N ASP A 34 -12.69 -14.35 10.97
CA ASP A 34 -13.73 -15.30 11.35
C ASP A 34 -14.04 -15.16 12.84
N PRO A 35 -15.26 -14.75 13.25
CA PRO A 35 -15.62 -14.64 14.67
C PRO A 35 -15.41 -15.89 15.52
N GLN A 36 -15.43 -17.09 14.91
CA GLN A 36 -15.17 -18.35 15.62
C GLN A 36 -13.68 -18.57 15.93
N VAL A 37 -12.79 -17.99 15.12
CA VAL A 37 -11.32 -18.15 15.24
C VAL A 37 -10.68 -16.90 15.86
N ASP A 38 -11.11 -15.73 15.42
CA ASP A 38 -10.56 -14.41 15.73
C ASP A 38 -11.28 -13.71 16.91
N GLY A 39 -12.31 -14.37 17.45
CA GLY A 39 -13.11 -13.90 18.59
C GLY A 39 -14.35 -13.08 18.17
N PRO A 40 -15.37 -12.99 19.05
CA PRO A 40 -16.67 -12.42 18.72
C PRO A 40 -16.62 -10.93 18.36
N ASP A 41 -15.60 -10.21 18.85
CA ASP A 41 -15.42 -8.78 18.59
C ASP A 41 -14.57 -8.48 17.34
N CYS A 42 -14.15 -9.47 16.55
CA CYS A 42 -13.24 -9.24 15.40
C CYS A 42 -13.86 -8.37 14.28
N LEU A 43 -15.19 -8.32 14.22
CA LEU A 43 -15.96 -7.48 13.28
C LEU A 43 -16.44 -6.17 13.90
N ARG A 44 -16.20 -5.96 15.20
CA ARG A 44 -16.65 -4.79 15.93
C ARG A 44 -15.72 -3.63 15.61
N ASP A 45 -16.32 -2.51 15.22
CA ASP A 45 -15.55 -1.27 15.07
C ASP A 45 -15.17 -0.74 16.46
N CYS A 46 -14.05 -0.01 16.51
CA CYS A 46 -13.44 0.49 17.73
C CYS A 46 -14.43 1.25 18.64
N ALA A 47 -14.48 0.88 19.92
CA ALA A 47 -15.45 1.43 20.87
C ALA A 47 -15.00 2.74 21.55
N ASP A 48 -13.68 3.00 21.61
CA ASP A 48 -13.07 4.12 22.34
C ASP A 48 -12.30 5.10 21.43
N CYS A 49 -12.53 5.03 20.12
CA CYS A 49 -11.82 5.85 19.14
C CYS A 49 -12.13 7.33 19.35
N THR A 50 -11.09 8.10 19.70
CA THR A 50 -11.20 9.55 19.95
C THR A 50 -11.02 10.37 18.67
N VAL A 51 -10.44 9.77 17.64
CA VAL A 51 -10.23 10.42 16.34
C VAL A 51 -11.47 10.25 15.48
N GLN A 52 -12.01 11.36 14.99
CA GLN A 52 -13.15 11.36 14.08
C GLN A 52 -12.84 12.17 12.82
N TYR A 53 -13.45 11.77 11.71
CA TYR A 53 -13.45 12.60 10.50
C TYR A 53 -14.37 13.82 10.68
N PRO A 54 -14.08 14.94 9.98
CA PRO A 54 -14.99 16.08 9.95
C PRO A 54 -16.38 15.67 9.45
N ALA A 55 -17.44 16.29 9.97
CA ALA A 55 -18.83 15.93 9.66
C ALA A 55 -19.16 15.91 8.15
N ARG A 56 -18.48 16.73 7.34
CA ARG A 56 -18.67 16.80 5.88
C ARG A 56 -17.73 15.89 5.07
N PHE A 57 -16.96 15.03 5.74
CA PHE A 57 -16.07 14.10 5.06
C PHE A 57 -16.88 12.99 4.39
N ASN A 58 -16.92 13.02 3.06
CA ASN A 58 -17.69 12.07 2.27
C ASN A 58 -16.86 11.38 1.19
N THR A 59 -17.12 10.09 1.02
CA THR A 59 -16.44 9.17 0.12
C THR A 59 -17.48 8.37 -0.64
N ASN A 60 -17.15 7.88 -1.82
CA ASN A 60 -18.06 7.04 -2.56
C ASN A 60 -18.19 5.68 -1.87
N ASN A 61 -19.35 5.39 -1.31
CA ASN A 61 -19.66 4.13 -0.63
C ASN A 61 -20.47 3.15 -1.51
N SER A 62 -20.92 3.58 -2.68
CA SER A 62 -21.84 2.80 -3.53
C SER A 62 -21.17 1.94 -4.59
N ARG A 63 -19.98 2.30 -5.08
CA ARG A 63 -19.30 1.53 -6.13
C ARG A 63 -18.59 0.30 -5.54
N GLN A 64 -18.56 -0.79 -6.29
CA GLN A 64 -17.72 -1.94 -5.97
C GLN A 64 -16.23 -1.53 -5.92
N LEU A 65 -15.50 -2.02 -4.91
CA LEU A 65 -14.09 -1.68 -4.70
C LEU A 65 -13.12 -2.71 -5.28
N TYR A 66 -13.39 -3.98 -4.98
CA TYR A 66 -12.50 -5.10 -5.28
C TYR A 66 -12.44 -5.35 -6.79
N GLY A 67 -11.22 -5.55 -7.32
CA GLY A 67 -11.03 -5.82 -8.75
C GLY A 67 -11.02 -4.58 -9.66
N GLY A 68 -10.93 -3.38 -9.07
CA GLY A 68 -11.04 -2.09 -9.77
C GLY A 68 -9.77 -1.23 -9.77
N ILE A 69 -8.60 -1.84 -9.56
CA ILE A 69 -7.27 -1.22 -9.62
C ILE A 69 -6.43 -1.83 -10.74
N LYS A 70 -5.40 -1.10 -11.14
CA LYS A 70 -4.42 -1.60 -12.09
C LYS A 70 -3.40 -2.46 -11.34
N PRO A 71 -2.90 -3.56 -11.94
CA PRO A 71 -1.82 -4.35 -11.37
C PRO A 71 -0.61 -3.53 -10.96
N VAL A 72 0.02 -3.87 -9.84
CA VAL A 72 1.27 -3.29 -9.35
C VAL A 72 2.17 -4.40 -8.82
N THR A 73 3.30 -4.62 -9.48
CA THR A 73 4.30 -5.64 -9.08
C THR A 73 5.42 -5.04 -8.24
N THR A 74 5.76 -3.79 -8.54
CA THR A 74 6.81 -3.03 -7.85
C THR A 74 6.27 -1.67 -7.45
N HIS A 75 6.57 -1.21 -6.24
CA HIS A 75 6.27 0.14 -5.80
C HIS A 75 7.57 0.82 -5.32
N VAL A 76 7.95 1.89 -5.99
CA VAL A 76 9.11 2.71 -5.65
C VAL A 76 8.64 3.96 -4.92
N LEU A 77 9.14 4.18 -3.71
CA LEU A 77 8.90 5.40 -2.95
C LEU A 77 10.11 6.32 -3.04
N VAL A 78 9.91 7.55 -3.49
CA VAL A 78 10.94 8.59 -3.52
C VAL A 78 10.91 9.35 -2.20
N ALA A 79 12.03 9.39 -1.46
CA ALA A 79 12.15 10.13 -0.20
C ALA A 79 12.23 11.64 -0.45
N THR A 80 11.08 12.31 -0.47
CA THR A 80 11.03 13.76 -0.71
C THR A 80 11.03 14.58 0.57
N GLY A 81 10.81 13.94 1.73
CA GLY A 81 10.58 14.63 3.01
C GLY A 81 9.30 15.47 3.06
N LYS A 82 8.50 15.51 2.00
CA LYS A 82 7.27 16.30 1.91
C LYS A 82 6.05 15.46 2.27
N ALA A 83 5.06 16.08 2.91
CA ALA A 83 3.75 15.47 3.20
C ALA A 83 2.64 15.87 2.20
N ASP A 84 2.93 16.82 1.30
CA ASP A 84 2.07 17.19 0.17
C ASP A 84 2.96 17.61 -1.02
N TRP A 85 2.40 17.61 -2.23
CA TRP A 85 3.14 17.86 -3.47
C TRP A 85 2.34 18.78 -4.40
N VAL A 86 3.00 19.25 -5.47
CA VAL A 86 2.29 19.85 -6.59
C VAL A 86 1.26 18.86 -7.15
N ARG A 87 0.14 19.36 -7.67
CA ARG A 87 -1.05 18.58 -8.06
C ARG A 87 -0.74 17.31 -8.87
N LYS A 88 0.33 17.35 -9.67
CA LYS A 88 0.95 16.21 -10.35
C LYS A 88 2.41 16.15 -9.90
N ALA A 89 2.74 15.24 -9.00
CA ALA A 89 4.10 15.16 -8.44
C ALA A 89 5.15 14.91 -9.53
N GLU A 90 4.76 14.23 -10.60
CA GLU A 90 5.54 13.97 -11.81
C GLU A 90 5.89 15.22 -12.64
N THR A 91 5.27 16.38 -12.38
CA THR A 91 5.56 17.63 -13.11
C THR A 91 6.58 18.52 -12.40
N GLU A 92 7.07 18.13 -11.22
CA GLU A 92 8.08 18.92 -10.50
C GLU A 92 9.43 18.86 -11.25
N GLU A 93 9.83 19.97 -11.88
CA GLU A 93 11.06 20.06 -12.65
C GLU A 93 12.30 19.73 -11.83
N GLY A 94 13.21 18.97 -12.42
CA GLY A 94 14.42 18.56 -11.72
C GLY A 94 14.20 17.45 -10.68
N SER A 95 12.97 16.96 -10.47
CA SER A 95 12.72 15.86 -9.52
C SER A 95 12.93 14.47 -10.13
N LEU A 96 13.21 13.48 -9.28
CA LEU A 96 13.16 12.06 -9.69
C LEU A 96 11.76 11.65 -10.17
N MET A 97 10.70 12.23 -9.59
CA MET A 97 9.33 11.94 -10.02
C MET A 97 9.11 12.29 -11.49
N GLN A 98 9.63 13.45 -11.94
CA GLN A 98 9.60 13.85 -13.34
C GLN A 98 10.45 12.93 -14.22
N ALA A 99 11.63 12.56 -13.75
CA ALA A 99 12.53 11.68 -14.51
C ALA A 99 11.94 10.26 -14.68
N PHE A 100 11.27 9.71 -13.67
CA PHE A 100 10.54 8.44 -13.79
C PHE A 100 9.43 8.50 -14.85
N GLU A 101 8.64 9.58 -14.87
CA GLU A 101 7.56 9.77 -15.85
C GLU A 101 8.10 9.94 -17.27
N ARG A 102 9.15 10.76 -17.45
CA ARG A 102 9.75 11.02 -18.78
C ARG A 102 10.54 9.84 -19.33
N GLY A 103 11.25 9.11 -18.46
CA GLY A 103 12.09 7.99 -18.86
C GLY A 103 11.32 6.76 -19.32
N ALA A 104 9.99 6.75 -19.16
CA ALA A 104 9.11 5.65 -19.55
C ALA A 104 9.61 4.27 -19.09
N PHE A 105 10.26 4.24 -17.92
CA PHE A 105 10.86 3.03 -17.36
C PHE A 105 9.80 1.95 -17.13
N LYS A 106 10.08 0.73 -17.58
CA LYS A 106 9.20 -0.43 -17.43
C LYS A 106 9.86 -1.47 -16.54
N ASP A 107 9.10 -1.94 -15.56
CA ASP A 107 9.44 -3.15 -14.82
C ASP A 107 9.12 -4.36 -15.72
N LYS A 108 10.11 -5.25 -15.93
CA LYS A 108 9.96 -6.47 -16.74
C LYS A 108 8.98 -7.46 -16.11
N LYS A 109 8.76 -7.37 -14.80
CA LYS A 109 7.84 -8.23 -14.04
C LYS A 109 6.38 -7.77 -14.12
N GLY A 110 6.13 -6.51 -14.52
CA GLY A 110 4.79 -5.95 -14.56
C GLY A 110 4.78 -4.45 -14.39
N ARG A 111 3.66 -3.92 -13.89
CA ARG A 111 3.51 -2.47 -13.73
C ARG A 111 4.19 -2.00 -12.45
N MET A 112 5.07 -1.01 -12.59
CA MET A 112 5.66 -0.27 -11.49
C MET A 112 4.78 0.93 -11.09
N MET A 113 4.59 1.13 -9.79
CA MET A 113 4.06 2.37 -9.22
C MET A 113 5.22 3.18 -8.66
N VAL A 114 5.22 4.50 -8.88
CA VAL A 114 6.19 5.41 -8.28
C VAL A 114 5.41 6.45 -7.49
N SER A 115 5.73 6.61 -6.21
CA SER A 115 5.12 7.60 -5.34
C SER A 115 6.18 8.47 -4.70
N ALA A 116 5.93 9.78 -4.62
CA ALA A 116 6.70 10.63 -3.73
C ALA A 116 6.25 10.35 -2.29
N SER A 117 7.16 10.46 -1.32
CA SER A 117 6.87 10.14 0.08
C SER A 117 7.48 11.13 1.05
N ASN A 118 6.95 11.15 2.27
CA ASN A 118 7.51 11.93 3.37
C ASN A 118 8.70 11.24 4.05
N LEU A 119 9.16 10.09 3.54
CA LEU A 119 10.35 9.43 4.09
C LEU A 119 11.51 10.42 4.11
N SER A 120 12.20 10.46 5.24
CA SER A 120 13.40 11.26 5.42
C SER A 120 14.54 10.69 4.58
N ILE A 121 15.31 11.60 3.99
CA ILE A 121 16.64 11.28 3.48
C ILE A 121 17.51 11.27 4.73
N ASP A 122 18.08 10.13 5.11
CA ASP A 122 19.19 10.17 6.07
C ASP A 122 20.25 11.07 5.43
N PRO A 123 20.61 12.23 6.02
CA PRO A 123 21.67 13.03 5.48
C PRO A 123 22.89 12.11 5.44
N LEU A 124 23.42 11.86 4.25
CA LEU A 124 24.79 11.42 4.12
C LEU A 124 25.62 12.57 4.69
N ASP A 125 25.86 12.50 6.00
CA ASP A 125 26.79 13.27 6.81
C ASP A 125 27.11 14.66 6.22
N ASP A 126 26.18 15.61 6.40
CA ASP A 126 26.37 17.03 6.03
C ASP A 126 27.40 17.75 6.93
N SER A 127 28.29 16.99 7.58
CA SER A 127 29.32 17.50 8.50
C SER A 127 30.47 18.20 7.81
N ASN A 128 30.40 18.46 6.49
CA ASN A 128 31.51 19.11 5.79
C ASN A 128 31.16 20.11 4.68
N ASN A 129 30.05 20.84 4.77
CA ASN A 129 29.90 22.06 3.96
C ASN A 129 29.30 23.24 4.74
N ASN A 130 30.16 23.85 5.56
CA ASN A 130 30.11 25.30 5.75
C ASN A 130 30.42 25.99 4.41
N SER A 131 29.44 26.04 3.51
CA SER A 131 29.47 26.99 2.40
C SER A 131 28.13 27.70 2.34
N ASN A 132 28.11 28.90 2.93
CA ASN A 132 27.22 29.97 2.50
C ASN A 132 27.49 30.25 1.02
N THR A 133 26.89 29.46 0.13
CA THR A 133 26.84 29.73 -1.29
C THR A 133 25.38 29.76 -1.71
N THR A 134 24.91 30.97 -1.95
CA THR A 134 23.74 31.27 -2.78
C THR A 134 24.00 30.79 -4.20
N ASP A 135 24.03 29.49 -4.42
CA ASP A 135 24.13 28.90 -5.75
C ASP A 135 22.74 28.60 -6.28
N ASN A 136 22.30 29.45 -7.20
CA ASN A 136 21.20 29.23 -8.14
C ASN A 136 21.52 28.12 -9.17
N SER A 137 22.31 27.12 -8.79
CA SER A 137 22.58 25.97 -9.65
C SER A 137 21.49 24.92 -9.44
N THR A 138 20.88 24.51 -10.54
CA THR A 138 19.91 23.41 -10.68
C THR A 138 20.55 22.03 -10.42
N SER A 139 21.40 21.95 -9.40
CA SER A 139 22.03 20.73 -8.92
C SER A 139 20.98 19.81 -8.31
N THR A 140 20.81 18.64 -8.93
CA THR A 140 19.83 17.63 -8.51
C THR A 140 20.34 16.95 -7.25
N LYS A 141 19.80 17.34 -6.08
CA LYS A 141 20.20 16.74 -4.80
C LYS A 141 19.93 15.22 -4.82
N PRO A 142 20.93 14.39 -4.49
CA PRO A 142 20.73 12.95 -4.32
C PRO A 142 19.66 12.65 -3.27
N THR A 143 18.90 11.59 -3.45
CA THR A 143 17.88 11.12 -2.50
C THR A 143 17.84 9.60 -2.41
N THR A 144 17.08 9.08 -1.45
CA THR A 144 16.87 7.67 -1.22
C THR A 144 15.57 7.19 -1.88
N LEU A 145 15.61 5.99 -2.45
CA LEU A 145 14.44 5.28 -2.94
C LEU A 145 14.18 4.04 -2.07
N LEU A 146 12.93 3.79 -1.69
CA LEU A 146 12.51 2.52 -1.09
C LEU A 146 11.79 1.67 -2.14
N VAL A 147 12.29 0.47 -2.39
CA VAL A 147 11.70 -0.52 -3.30
C VAL A 147 10.86 -1.51 -2.49
N LEU A 148 9.59 -1.64 -2.86
CA LEU A 148 8.63 -2.60 -2.29
C LEU A 148 8.15 -3.56 -3.39
N PRO A 149 7.91 -4.84 -3.09
CA PRO A 149 7.88 -5.45 -1.75
C PRO A 149 9.25 -6.01 -1.27
N SER A 150 10.38 -5.65 -1.88
CA SER A 150 11.69 -6.15 -1.44
C SER A 150 12.22 -5.50 -0.14
N PHE A 151 11.59 -4.41 0.32
CA PHE A 151 12.01 -3.66 1.51
C PHE A 151 13.49 -3.25 1.40
N THR A 152 13.87 -2.67 0.25
CA THR A 152 15.26 -2.29 -0.04
C THR A 152 15.38 -0.79 -0.25
N PHE A 153 16.22 -0.13 0.55
CA PHE A 153 16.62 1.24 0.29
C PHE A 153 17.75 1.27 -0.73
N VAL A 154 17.69 2.22 -1.65
CA VAL A 154 18.76 2.59 -2.57
C VAL A 154 19.09 4.06 -2.33
N ASP A 155 20.31 4.34 -1.88
CA ASP A 155 20.72 5.67 -1.43
C ASP A 155 21.52 6.42 -2.52
N GLY A 156 21.50 7.75 -2.45
CA GLY A 156 22.32 8.62 -3.31
C GLY A 156 21.85 8.72 -4.77
N VAL A 157 20.58 8.45 -5.05
CA VAL A 157 20.00 8.42 -6.40
C VAL A 157 19.78 9.84 -6.93
N ILE A 158 20.27 10.11 -8.14
CA ILE A 158 19.92 11.25 -8.99
C ILE A 158 19.28 10.77 -10.29
N GLN A 159 18.76 11.69 -11.11
CA GLN A 159 18.06 11.35 -12.35
C GLN A 159 18.90 10.51 -13.32
N ALA A 160 20.21 10.77 -13.40
CA ALA A 160 21.13 10.10 -14.29
C ALA A 160 21.32 8.61 -13.95
N ASP A 161 21.05 8.18 -12.71
CA ASP A 161 21.24 6.77 -12.31
C ASP A 161 19.98 5.94 -12.52
N LEU A 162 18.85 6.52 -12.93
CA LEU A 162 17.61 5.76 -13.10
C LEU A 162 17.75 4.53 -14.02
N PRO A 163 18.52 4.57 -15.13
CA PRO A 163 18.78 3.37 -15.92
C PRO A 163 19.48 2.26 -15.13
N GLU A 164 20.53 2.60 -14.36
CA GLU A 164 21.24 1.66 -13.48
C GLU A 164 20.32 1.14 -12.37
N PHE A 165 19.56 2.03 -11.73
CA PHE A 165 18.61 1.69 -10.68
C PHE A 165 17.57 0.67 -11.19
N MET A 166 17.02 0.92 -12.38
CA MET A 166 16.03 0.04 -12.99
C MET A 166 16.61 -1.33 -13.31
N ASP A 167 17.83 -1.41 -13.83
CA ASP A 167 18.47 -2.69 -14.16
C ASP A 167 18.81 -3.50 -12.90
N ARG A 168 19.47 -2.85 -11.92
CA ARG A 168 20.01 -3.53 -10.73
C ARG A 168 18.98 -3.85 -9.65
N PHE A 169 17.98 -2.99 -9.45
CA PHE A 169 17.09 -3.08 -8.26
C PHE A 169 15.62 -3.33 -8.59
N VAL A 170 15.19 -3.03 -9.82
CA VAL A 170 13.80 -3.32 -10.25
C VAL A 170 13.75 -4.58 -11.11
N ASN A 171 14.60 -4.67 -12.14
CA ASN A 171 14.55 -5.72 -13.15
C ASN A 171 15.47 -6.91 -12.88
N SER A 172 16.36 -6.80 -11.90
CA SER A 172 17.27 -7.88 -11.54
C SER A 172 16.49 -9.09 -11.01
N PRO A 173 16.82 -10.32 -11.45
CA PRO A 173 16.23 -11.54 -10.93
C PRO A 173 16.72 -11.89 -9.51
N SER A 174 17.81 -11.27 -9.04
CA SER A 174 18.35 -11.49 -7.70
C SER A 174 17.80 -10.44 -6.71
N PRO A 175 17.22 -10.83 -5.58
CA PRO A 175 16.66 -9.91 -4.57
C PRO A 175 17.73 -9.05 -3.88
N ILE A 176 19.00 -9.46 -3.95
CA ILE A 176 20.14 -8.71 -3.44
C ILE A 176 21.20 -8.74 -4.54
N PRO A 177 21.47 -7.63 -5.26
CA PRO A 177 22.66 -7.57 -6.08
C PRO A 177 23.88 -7.72 -5.16
N PRO A 178 24.88 -8.56 -5.48
CA PRO A 178 26.08 -8.66 -4.68
C PRO A 178 26.70 -7.26 -4.48
N PRO A 179 27.32 -6.96 -3.32
CA PRO A 179 28.07 -5.73 -3.15
C PRO A 179 29.07 -5.67 -4.31
N SER A 180 28.85 -4.72 -5.20
CA SER A 180 29.63 -4.62 -6.44
C SER A 180 30.93 -3.92 -6.09
N PRO A 181 32.11 -4.58 -6.17
CA PRO A 181 33.39 -3.90 -6.11
C PRO A 181 33.68 -3.08 -7.38
N ASN A 182 32.70 -2.95 -8.29
CA ASN A 182 32.85 -2.24 -9.54
C ASN A 182 32.78 -0.72 -9.30
N PRO A 183 33.88 0.02 -9.50
CA PRO A 183 33.96 1.46 -9.19
C PRO A 183 33.02 2.34 -10.04
N ASN A 184 32.38 1.78 -11.06
CA ASN A 184 31.42 2.47 -11.91
C ASN A 184 29.99 2.51 -11.32
N HIS A 185 29.69 1.73 -10.27
CA HIS A 185 28.36 1.63 -9.69
C HIS A 185 28.30 2.34 -8.34
N ARG A 186 27.84 3.59 -8.35
CA ARG A 186 27.84 4.46 -7.16
C ARG A 186 26.64 4.25 -6.23
N LEU A 187 25.58 3.60 -6.71
CA LEU A 187 24.38 3.35 -5.92
C LEU A 187 24.62 2.27 -4.86
N THR A 188 24.40 2.64 -3.61
CA THR A 188 24.49 1.76 -2.43
C THR A 188 23.10 1.34 -1.99
N THR A 189 23.01 0.18 -1.32
CA THR A 189 21.74 -0.34 -0.81
C THR A 189 21.84 -0.78 0.63
N ARG A 190 20.73 -0.66 1.34
CA ARG A 190 20.57 -1.17 2.70
C ARG A 190 19.16 -1.76 2.90
N PRO A 191 18.99 -2.76 3.77
CA PRO A 191 17.69 -3.29 4.10
C PRO A 191 16.82 -2.24 4.81
N CYS A 192 15.52 -2.24 4.53
CA CYS A 192 14.53 -1.62 5.40
C CYS A 192 14.19 -2.62 6.51
N GLU A 193 14.69 -2.34 7.71
CA GLU A 193 14.55 -3.23 8.88
C GLU A 193 13.12 -3.33 9.43
N ARG A 194 12.15 -2.64 8.83
CA ARG A 194 10.74 -2.68 9.24
C ARG A 194 10.09 -3.99 8.80
N ASP A 195 9.21 -4.55 9.61
CA ASP A 195 8.42 -5.74 9.22
C ASP A 195 7.25 -5.34 8.31
N TYR A 196 6.72 -4.14 8.53
CA TYR A 196 5.55 -3.63 7.86
C TYR A 196 5.74 -2.18 7.43
N MET A 197 5.22 -1.86 6.24
CA MET A 197 5.10 -0.48 5.75
C MET A 197 3.64 -0.19 5.42
N VAL A 198 3.07 0.81 6.08
CA VAL A 198 1.72 1.32 5.81
C VAL A 198 1.83 2.63 5.06
N LEU A 199 1.28 2.69 3.84
CA LEU A 199 1.30 3.89 3.01
C LEU A 199 -0.09 4.53 2.99
N LEU A 200 -0.11 5.83 3.28
CA LEU A 200 -1.34 6.65 3.31
C LEU A 200 -1.23 7.76 2.27
N CYS A 201 -2.16 7.81 1.34
CA CYS A 201 -2.19 8.91 0.37
C CYS A 201 -2.58 10.21 1.09
N SER A 202 -1.65 11.18 1.20
CA SER A 202 -1.85 12.46 1.88
C SER A 202 -2.00 13.65 0.94
N HIS A 203 -1.95 13.42 -0.39
CA HIS A 203 -1.83 14.44 -1.43
C HIS A 203 -3.04 15.42 -1.48
N ARG A 204 -3.03 16.44 -0.62
CA ARG A 204 -4.11 17.40 -0.39
C ARG A 204 -4.33 18.28 -1.61
N THR A 205 -3.23 18.73 -2.24
CA THR A 205 -3.28 19.55 -3.45
C THR A 205 -3.93 18.80 -4.63
N ARG A 206 -3.90 17.47 -4.63
CA ARG A 206 -4.60 16.62 -5.60
C ARG A 206 -6.05 16.39 -5.22
N ASP A 207 -6.32 16.03 -3.97
CA ASP A 207 -7.67 15.85 -3.42
C ASP A 207 -7.68 16.08 -1.89
N ALA A 208 -8.53 16.99 -1.44
CA ALA A 208 -8.61 17.38 -0.04
C ALA A 208 -8.96 16.20 0.90
N ARG A 209 -9.70 15.19 0.44
CA ARG A 209 -10.06 14.03 1.27
C ARG A 209 -8.83 13.22 1.68
N CYS A 210 -7.87 13.06 0.77
CA CYS A 210 -6.61 12.40 1.07
C CYS A 210 -5.82 13.19 2.13
N GLY A 211 -5.70 14.51 1.95
CA GLY A 211 -5.00 15.39 2.91
C GLY A 211 -5.66 15.48 4.28
N ILE A 212 -6.98 15.35 4.37
CA ILE A 212 -7.70 15.33 5.65
C ILE A 212 -7.57 13.97 6.33
N SER A 213 -7.74 12.87 5.59
CA SER A 213 -7.85 11.54 6.18
C SER A 213 -6.51 10.94 6.60
N ALA A 214 -5.45 11.09 5.80
CA ALA A 214 -4.15 10.49 6.08
C ALA A 214 -3.59 10.79 7.49
N PRO A 215 -3.52 12.05 7.98
CA PRO A 215 -3.02 12.33 9.32
C PRO A 215 -3.92 11.77 10.43
N LEU A 216 -5.24 11.71 10.22
CA LEU A 216 -6.17 11.15 11.19
C LEU A 216 -6.05 9.63 11.29
N ILE A 217 -5.89 8.95 10.16
CA ILE A 217 -5.63 7.51 10.11
C ILE A 217 -4.26 7.16 10.69
N LYS A 218 -3.20 7.93 10.37
CA LYS A 218 -1.87 7.73 10.97
C LYS A 218 -1.94 7.79 12.49
N ARG A 219 -2.56 8.85 13.04
CA ARG A 219 -2.70 9.04 14.49
C ARG A 219 -3.42 7.87 15.16
N GLU A 220 -4.51 7.39 14.56
CA GLU A 220 -5.29 6.29 15.14
C GLU A 220 -4.56 4.94 15.03
N LEU A 221 -3.90 4.66 13.90
CA LEU A 221 -3.04 3.49 13.77
C LEU A 221 -1.91 3.50 14.82
N GLU A 222 -1.23 4.63 15.00
CA GLU A 222 -0.19 4.77 16.02
C GLU A 222 -0.72 4.55 17.43
N ARG A 223 -1.93 5.03 17.74
CA ARG A 223 -2.57 4.79 19.06
C ARG A 223 -2.66 3.30 19.37
N HIS A 224 -2.97 2.46 18.38
CA HIS A 224 -3.04 1.00 18.56
C HIS A 224 -1.68 0.30 18.46
N LEU A 225 -0.73 0.85 17.70
CA LEU A 225 0.60 0.26 17.52
C LEU A 225 1.56 0.54 18.68
N ARG A 226 1.46 1.72 19.32
CA ARG A 226 2.37 2.13 20.41
C ARG A 226 2.28 1.22 21.65
N PRO A 227 1.09 0.84 22.16
CA PRO A 227 0.96 -0.10 23.28
C PRO A 227 1.55 -1.48 23.00
N LEU A 228 1.60 -1.89 21.73
CA LEU A 228 2.21 -3.15 21.28
C LEU A 228 3.74 -3.03 21.10
N GLY A 229 4.31 -1.83 21.26
CA GLY A 229 5.73 -1.56 21.00
C GLY A 229 6.10 -1.63 19.51
N LEU A 230 5.11 -1.58 18.60
CA LEU A 230 5.30 -1.83 17.18
C LEU A 230 5.40 -0.57 16.32
N ALA A 231 4.99 0.59 16.82
CA ALA A 231 5.17 1.85 16.09
C ALA A 231 6.66 2.13 15.87
N ARG A 232 7.02 2.56 14.65
CA ARG A 232 8.35 3.07 14.29
C ARG A 232 8.18 4.47 13.72
N ASP A 233 8.64 5.45 14.48
CA ASP A 233 8.75 6.83 14.01
C ASP A 233 9.92 6.92 12.98
N ASP A 234 10.07 8.06 12.32
CA ASP A 234 11.02 8.19 11.19
C ASP A 234 12.49 8.08 11.65
N ASP A 235 12.79 8.56 12.85
CA ASP A 235 14.10 8.53 13.52
C ASP A 235 14.32 7.27 14.38
N ASP A 236 13.37 6.33 14.37
CA ASP A 236 13.45 5.09 15.14
C ASP A 236 14.32 4.04 14.43
N SER A 237 15.49 3.76 15.00
CA SER A 237 16.46 2.78 14.46
C SER A 237 16.19 1.33 14.89
N ARG A 238 15.14 1.06 15.66
CA ARG A 238 14.82 -0.32 16.10
C ARG A 238 14.34 -1.16 14.93
N ALA A 239 14.90 -2.36 14.82
CA ALA A 239 14.44 -3.34 13.86
C ALA A 239 12.97 -3.77 14.11
N GLY A 240 12.37 -4.30 13.06
CA GLY A 240 10.99 -4.77 13.00
C GLY A 240 9.96 -3.65 13.13
N GLY A 241 8.72 -4.05 13.43
CA GLY A 241 7.62 -3.10 13.65
C GLY A 241 7.06 -2.47 12.38
N VAL A 242 6.31 -1.39 12.55
CA VAL A 242 5.46 -0.76 11.54
C VAL A 242 5.90 0.67 11.29
N GLY A 243 6.38 0.95 10.08
CA GLY A 243 6.53 2.33 9.59
C GLY A 243 5.25 2.79 8.89
N ILE A 244 4.86 4.05 9.11
CA ILE A 244 3.72 4.67 8.44
C ILE A 244 4.21 5.88 7.65
N ALA A 245 4.11 5.82 6.32
CA ALA A 245 4.54 6.88 5.44
C ALA A 245 3.36 7.52 4.71
N PHE A 246 3.43 8.83 4.54
CA PHE A 246 2.61 9.59 3.61
C PHE A 246 3.19 9.48 2.20
N VAL A 247 2.29 9.27 1.24
CA VAL A 247 2.64 9.16 -0.17
C VAL A 247 1.78 10.07 -1.04
N SER A 248 2.31 10.37 -2.23
CA SER A 248 1.59 11.08 -3.27
C SER A 248 0.43 10.25 -3.84
N HIS A 249 -0.17 10.69 -4.93
CA HIS A 249 -1.45 10.15 -5.35
C HIS A 249 -1.34 8.72 -5.90
N VAL A 250 -1.87 7.75 -5.16
CA VAL A 250 -1.92 6.33 -5.57
C VAL A 250 -3.09 5.98 -6.49
N GLY A 251 -4.03 6.90 -6.71
CA GLY A 251 -5.30 6.63 -7.39
C GLY A 251 -6.46 6.39 -6.42
N GLY A 252 -7.71 6.46 -6.91
CA GLY A 252 -8.88 6.08 -6.12
C GLY A 252 -9.26 7.06 -4.98
N HIS A 253 -8.95 8.36 -5.09
CA HIS A 253 -9.30 9.37 -4.08
C HIS A 253 -10.81 9.43 -3.78
N LYS A 254 -11.67 9.01 -4.73
CA LYS A 254 -13.12 8.87 -4.51
C LYS A 254 -13.46 7.87 -3.39
N PHE A 255 -12.52 6.99 -3.05
CA PHE A 255 -12.62 5.96 -2.01
C PHE A 255 -11.67 6.22 -0.84
N ALA A 256 -11.24 7.47 -0.61
CA ALA A 256 -10.38 7.81 0.53
C ALA A 256 -10.99 7.32 1.87
N ALA A 257 -10.21 7.03 2.90
CA ALA A 257 -8.75 6.93 2.89
C ALA A 257 -8.29 5.64 2.19
N ASN A 258 -7.25 5.74 1.34
CA ASN A 258 -6.56 4.57 0.82
C ASN A 258 -5.40 4.23 1.76
N VAL A 259 -5.28 2.95 2.10
CA VAL A 259 -4.25 2.41 3.01
C VAL A 259 -3.63 1.20 2.33
N LEU A 260 -2.35 1.26 1.99
CA LEU A 260 -1.61 0.13 1.42
C LEU A 260 -0.75 -0.47 2.52
N VAL A 261 -0.98 -1.72 2.86
CA VAL A 261 -0.23 -2.45 3.90
C VAL A 261 0.72 -3.41 3.22
N TYR A 262 2.02 -3.15 3.31
CA TYR A 262 3.07 -4.07 2.89
C TYR A 262 3.53 -4.88 4.09
N ARG A 263 3.64 -6.21 3.92
CA ARG A 263 4.15 -7.15 4.93
C ARG A 263 5.37 -7.85 4.34
N ARG A 264 6.54 -7.59 4.95
CA ARG A 264 7.85 -8.00 4.41
C ARG A 264 8.00 -9.51 4.36
N LYS A 265 7.68 -10.19 5.47
CA LYS A 265 7.89 -11.63 5.62
C LYS A 265 7.08 -12.44 4.61
N GLU A 266 5.85 -12.03 4.32
CA GLU A 266 4.93 -12.73 3.41
C GLU A 266 5.00 -12.21 1.96
N GLU A 267 5.85 -11.21 1.68
CA GLU A 267 5.91 -10.52 0.39
C GLU A 267 4.53 -10.10 -0.11
N GLN A 268 3.75 -9.50 0.80
CA GLN A 268 2.33 -9.25 0.63
C GLN A 268 2.05 -7.74 0.59
N MET A 269 1.10 -7.33 -0.26
CA MET A 269 0.53 -5.98 -0.25
C MET A 269 -0.99 -6.07 -0.24
N ILE A 270 -1.62 -5.47 0.77
CA ILE A 270 -3.07 -5.40 0.92
C ILE A 270 -3.51 -3.94 0.74
N TRP A 271 -4.33 -3.66 -0.27
CA TRP A 271 -4.82 -2.30 -0.54
C TRP A 271 -6.25 -2.13 -0.04
N LEU A 272 -6.41 -1.35 1.03
CA LEU A 272 -7.70 -0.96 1.60
C LEU A 272 -8.13 0.44 1.15
N ALA A 273 -9.44 0.66 1.12
CA ALA A 273 -10.09 1.95 0.90
C ALA A 273 -11.23 2.17 1.89
N ARG A 274 -11.80 3.38 1.88
CA ARG A 274 -12.87 3.82 2.80
C ARG A 274 -12.50 3.61 4.26
N VAL A 275 -11.21 3.63 4.56
CA VAL A 275 -10.74 3.45 5.92
C VAL A 275 -11.16 4.67 6.73
N ARG A 276 -11.69 4.41 7.92
CA ARG A 276 -12.09 5.39 8.92
C ARG A 276 -11.32 5.10 10.21
N PRO A 277 -11.20 6.07 11.14
CA PRO A 277 -10.48 5.87 12.39
C PRO A 277 -10.94 4.63 13.15
N GLU A 278 -12.25 4.38 13.22
CA GLU A 278 -12.85 3.25 13.93
C GLU A 278 -12.43 1.86 13.37
N HIS A 279 -11.87 1.81 12.16
CA HIS A 279 -11.36 0.57 11.56
C HIS A 279 -9.90 0.27 11.96
N CYS A 280 -9.16 1.24 12.52
CA CYS A 280 -7.71 1.14 12.69
C CYS A 280 -7.30 0.04 13.67
N GLU A 281 -8.08 -0.21 14.73
CA GLU A 281 -7.83 -1.33 15.64
C GLU A 281 -7.82 -2.66 14.89
N GLY A 282 -8.87 -2.93 14.11
CA GLY A 282 -8.98 -4.15 13.32
C GLY A 282 -7.91 -4.25 12.24
N ILE A 283 -7.52 -3.14 11.61
CA ILE A 283 -6.42 -3.10 10.64
C ILE A 283 -5.10 -3.49 11.32
N VAL A 284 -4.80 -2.98 12.51
CA VAL A 284 -3.59 -3.37 13.25
C VAL A 284 -3.66 -4.85 13.61
N ARG A 285 -4.72 -5.27 14.30
CA ARG A 285 -4.83 -6.63 14.86
C ARG A 285 -4.86 -7.73 13.79
N PHE A 286 -5.55 -7.50 12.68
CA PHE A 286 -5.83 -8.54 11.69
C PHE A 286 -5.08 -8.31 10.38
N THR A 287 -5.11 -7.10 9.82
CA THR A 287 -4.51 -6.86 8.50
C THR A 287 -2.99 -6.77 8.56
N ILE A 288 -2.44 -5.93 9.44
CA ILE A 288 -0.98 -5.76 9.55
C ILE A 288 -0.36 -7.04 10.14
N LEU A 289 -0.86 -7.50 11.28
CA LEU A 289 -0.21 -8.60 12.00
C LEU A 289 -0.47 -9.98 11.39
N GLN A 290 -1.66 -10.23 10.85
CA GLN A 290 -2.08 -11.57 10.43
C GLN A 290 -2.35 -11.71 8.93
N GLY A 291 -2.33 -10.61 8.15
CA GLY A 291 -2.68 -10.64 6.73
C GLY A 291 -4.16 -10.94 6.44
N LYS A 292 -5.03 -10.79 7.45
CA LYS A 292 -6.49 -10.99 7.34
C LYS A 292 -7.23 -9.67 7.09
N VAL A 293 -8.35 -9.72 6.38
CA VAL A 293 -9.13 -8.52 6.06
C VAL A 293 -10.46 -8.50 6.81
N VAL A 294 -10.71 -7.39 7.50
CA VAL A 294 -12.01 -7.10 8.14
C VAL A 294 -12.97 -6.51 7.10
N ARG A 295 -14.12 -7.15 6.89
CA ARG A 295 -15.16 -6.75 5.91
C ARG A 295 -14.57 -6.44 4.51
N PRO A 296 -13.94 -7.42 3.84
CA PRO A 296 -13.29 -7.22 2.54
C PRO A 296 -14.24 -6.63 1.48
N GLU A 297 -15.52 -6.99 1.53
CA GLU A 297 -16.58 -6.45 0.67
C GLU A 297 -16.72 -4.92 0.72
N GLU A 298 -16.41 -4.30 1.86
CA GLU A 298 -16.56 -2.86 2.07
C GLU A 298 -15.25 -2.09 1.86
N ARG A 299 -14.10 -2.73 2.06
CA ARG A 299 -12.81 -2.05 2.26
C ARG A 299 -11.70 -2.54 1.31
N LEU A 300 -11.72 -3.79 0.87
CA LEU A 300 -10.64 -4.35 0.05
C LEU A 300 -10.74 -3.85 -1.40
N ARG A 301 -9.63 -3.33 -1.93
CA ARG A 301 -9.50 -2.95 -3.34
C ARG A 301 -8.83 -4.04 -4.18
N GLY A 302 -7.86 -4.72 -3.60
CA GLY A 302 -7.00 -5.69 -4.27
C GLY A 302 -5.66 -5.77 -3.57
N GLY A 303 -4.69 -6.41 -4.21
CA GLY A 303 -3.37 -6.64 -3.65
C GLY A 303 -2.69 -7.85 -4.26
N PHE A 304 -1.59 -8.26 -3.64
CA PHE A 304 -0.87 -9.48 -3.97
C PHE A 304 -0.35 -10.18 -2.72
N ASP A 305 -0.09 -11.47 -2.89
CA ASP A 305 0.61 -12.35 -1.97
C ASP A 305 1.58 -13.18 -2.80
N LEU A 306 2.84 -12.73 -2.89
CA LEU A 306 3.80 -13.32 -3.81
C LEU A 306 4.21 -14.73 -3.39
N GLN A 307 4.26 -15.01 -2.09
CA GLN A 307 4.58 -16.34 -1.58
C GLN A 307 3.52 -17.38 -1.94
N ARG A 308 2.24 -16.98 -1.95
CA ARG A 308 1.13 -17.84 -2.39
C ARG A 308 0.87 -17.76 -3.90
N GLY A 309 1.57 -16.89 -4.63
CA GLY A 309 1.35 -16.66 -6.06
C GLY A 309 -0.02 -16.07 -6.40
N LEU A 310 -0.64 -15.34 -5.46
CA LEU A 310 -1.99 -14.79 -5.62
C LEU A 310 -1.95 -13.29 -5.89
N MET A 311 -2.77 -12.84 -6.84
CA MET A 311 -2.91 -11.43 -7.16
C MET A 311 -4.35 -11.10 -7.51
N SER A 312 -4.83 -9.92 -7.12
CA SER A 312 -6.15 -9.43 -7.48
C SER A 312 -6.11 -7.92 -7.61
N TRP A 313 -6.65 -7.40 -8.71
CA TRP A 313 -6.51 -6.00 -9.10
C TRP A 313 -7.83 -5.45 -9.58
#